data_AF-A0A800BUB3-F1
#
_entry.id   AF-A0A800BUB3-F1
#
_cell.length_a   1.000
_cell.length_b   1.000
_cell.length_c   1.000
_cell.angle_alpha   90.00
_cell.angle_beta   90.00
_cell.angle_gamma   90.00
#
_symmetry.space_group_name_H-M   'P 1'
#
loop_
_entity.id
_entity.type
_entity.pdbx_description
1 polymer ?
#
loop_
_entity_poly.entity_id
_entity_poly.type
_entity_poly.pdbx_seq_one_letter_code
_entity_poly.pdbx_strand_id
1 'polypeptide(L)'
;GFRFYNNPLYLEFLRGEREYECAAWGTPTYTPLGWRKPCYILADEHVQSIDELFDEGLWERFGPGRDPRCANCMMHSGFEPASILGAFHRPWELLAMIRGMRVYQRGDGRLRERVGSGH
;
A
#
# COMPACT_ATOMS: atom_id res chain seq x y z
N GLY A 1 11.19 2.00 22.52
CA GLY A 1 10.22 1.48 21.54
C GLY A 1 10.93 1.23 20.22
N PHE A 2 10.39 0.34 19.38
CA PHE A 2 10.92 0.05 18.04
C PHE A 2 10.49 1.13 17.03
N ARG A 3 11.41 1.58 16.16
CA ARG A 3 11.12 2.58 15.13
C ARG A 3 10.56 1.87 13.90
N PHE A 4 9.29 2.10 13.59
CA PHE A 4 8.70 1.65 12.33
C PHE A 4 9.11 2.60 11.21
N TYR A 5 9.51 2.02 10.07
CA TYR A 5 9.98 2.75 8.89
C TYR A 5 8.91 2.97 7.83
N ASN A 6 7.68 2.51 8.09
CA ASN A 6 6.56 2.68 7.18
C ASN A 6 5.90 4.06 7.38
N ASN A 7 5.22 4.55 6.34
CA ASN A 7 4.47 5.78 6.45
C ASN A 7 3.23 5.58 7.39
N PRO A 8 2.79 6.63 8.10
CA PRO A 8 1.70 6.55 9.07
C PRO A 8 0.35 6.14 8.46
N LEU A 9 0.08 6.52 7.21
CA LEU A 9 -1.18 6.20 6.53
C LEU A 9 -1.30 4.70 6.23
N TYR A 10 -0.19 4.06 5.82
CA TYR A 10 -0.13 2.61 5.68
C TYR A 10 -0.37 1.90 7.02
N LEU A 11 0.13 2.45 8.14
CA LEU A 11 -0.13 1.89 9.47
C LEU A 11 -1.60 2.06 9.91
N GLU A 12 -2.24 3.17 9.56
CA GLU A 12 -3.70 3.38 9.76
C GLU A 12 -4.51 2.36 8.94
N PHE A 13 -4.11 2.09 7.69
CA PHE A 13 -4.69 1.03 6.87
C PHE A 13 -4.57 -0.36 7.50
N LEU A 14 -3.38 -0.73 8.01
CA LEU A 14 -3.21 -2.02 8.69
C LEU A 14 -4.04 -2.16 9.97
N ARG A 15 -4.43 -1.06 10.61
CA ARG A 15 -5.34 -1.05 11.76
C ARG A 15 -6.81 -1.08 11.37
N GLY A 16 -7.14 -1.04 10.07
CA GLY A 16 -8.52 -0.93 9.58
C GLY A 16 -9.12 0.46 9.76
N GLU A 17 -8.31 1.48 10.06
CA GLU A 17 -8.77 2.87 10.18
C GLU A 17 -8.94 3.53 8.80
N ARG A 18 -8.42 2.87 7.75
CA ARG A 18 -8.49 3.30 6.35
C ARG A 18 -8.61 2.11 5.41
N GLU A 19 -9.15 2.39 4.24
CA GLU A 19 -9.21 1.46 3.13
C GLU A 19 -8.52 2.08 1.91
N TYR A 20 -7.79 1.24 1.17
CA TYR A 20 -7.08 1.61 -0.05
C TYR A 20 -7.28 0.53 -1.10
N GLU A 21 -7.39 0.95 -2.36
CA GLU A 21 -7.33 0.02 -3.50
C GLU A 21 -5.88 -0.46 -3.70
N CYS A 22 -5.71 -1.70 -4.17
CA CYS A 22 -4.39 -2.24 -4.42
C CYS A 22 -3.68 -1.46 -5.54
N ALA A 23 -2.48 -0.94 -5.26
CA ALA A 23 -1.63 -0.25 -6.24
C ALA A 23 -0.32 -1.02 -6.47
N ALA A 24 -0.42 -2.34 -6.68
CA ALA A 24 0.74 -3.22 -6.86
C ALA A 24 1.62 -2.86 -8.07
N TRP A 25 1.07 -2.12 -9.05
CA TRP A 25 1.82 -1.53 -10.15
C TRP A 25 2.86 -0.49 -9.70
N GLY A 26 2.71 0.10 -8.52
CA GLY A 26 3.65 1.07 -7.94
C GLY A 26 4.94 0.45 -7.42
N THR A 27 5.08 -0.89 -7.43
CA THR A 27 6.31 -1.60 -7.03
C THR A 27 6.66 -2.69 -8.04
N PRO A 28 7.06 -2.32 -9.27
CA PRO A 28 7.49 -3.28 -10.28
C PRO A 28 8.76 -4.00 -9.82
N THR A 29 8.88 -5.29 -10.15
CA THR A 29 10.01 -6.12 -9.73
C THR A 29 10.66 -6.79 -10.94
N TYR A 30 11.93 -6.49 -11.18
CA TYR A 30 12.75 -7.13 -12.21
C TYR A 30 13.61 -8.25 -11.59
N THR A 31 13.68 -9.39 -12.27
CA THR A 31 14.54 -10.53 -11.92
C THR A 31 15.38 -10.93 -13.13
N PRO A 32 16.35 -11.87 -12.99
CA PRO A 32 17.06 -12.40 -14.15
C PRO A 32 16.16 -13.02 -15.24
N LEU A 33 14.92 -13.37 -14.91
CA LEU A 33 13.94 -13.91 -15.87
C LEU A 33 13.11 -12.80 -16.56
N GLY A 34 13.19 -11.54 -16.10
CA GLY A 34 12.42 -10.41 -16.62
C GLY A 34 11.61 -9.68 -15.54
N TRP A 35 10.67 -8.84 -15.97
CA TRP A 35 9.70 -8.16 -15.11
C TRP A 35 8.61 -9.12 -14.62
N ARG A 36 8.37 -9.20 -13.31
CA ARG A 36 7.30 -10.04 -12.75
C ARG A 36 5.93 -9.43 -13.00
N LYS A 37 5.00 -10.23 -13.52
CA LYS A 37 3.61 -9.85 -13.81
C LYS A 37 2.64 -10.91 -13.25
N PRO A 38 1.49 -10.55 -12.65
CA PRO A 38 1.01 -9.19 -12.45
C PRO A 38 1.82 -8.45 -11.37
N CYS A 39 2.02 -9.03 -10.18
CA CYS A 39 2.75 -8.38 -9.10
C CYS A 39 3.87 -9.26 -8.54
N TYR A 40 4.72 -8.70 -7.68
CA TYR A 40 5.86 -9.41 -7.10
C TYR A 40 5.48 -10.68 -6.31
N ILE A 41 4.26 -10.75 -5.76
CA ILE A 41 3.77 -11.92 -5.02
C ILE A 41 3.22 -12.99 -5.96
N LEU A 42 2.25 -12.63 -6.82
CA LEU A 42 1.58 -13.59 -7.69
C LEU A 42 2.52 -14.08 -8.79
N ALA A 43 3.14 -13.15 -9.50
CA ALA A 43 4.18 -13.41 -10.48
C ALA A 43 3.91 -14.59 -11.42
N ASP A 44 2.69 -14.64 -11.94
CA ASP A 44 2.21 -15.67 -12.86
C ASP A 44 3.11 -15.80 -14.11
N GLU A 45 3.76 -14.71 -14.53
CA GLU A 45 4.70 -14.69 -15.65
C GLU A 45 5.88 -13.71 -15.46
N HIS A 46 6.88 -13.82 -16.33
CA HIS A 46 7.96 -12.84 -16.49
C HIS A 46 7.97 -12.30 -17.92
N VAL A 47 7.91 -10.98 -18.04
CA VAL A 47 7.87 -10.26 -19.32
C VAL A 47 9.16 -9.51 -19.57
N GLN A 48 9.54 -9.32 -20.84
CA GLN A 48 10.81 -8.68 -21.19
C GLN A 48 10.68 -7.16 -21.31
N SER A 49 9.50 -6.65 -21.65
CA SER A 49 9.23 -5.21 -21.66
C SER A 49 8.51 -4.77 -20.40
N ILE A 50 8.95 -3.64 -19.82
CA ILE A 50 8.23 -2.98 -18.73
C ILE A 50 6.86 -2.47 -19.18
N ASP A 51 6.70 -2.18 -20.47
CA ASP A 51 5.45 -1.64 -21.03
C ASP A 51 4.27 -2.60 -20.84
N GLU A 52 4.53 -3.91 -20.76
CA GLU A 52 3.52 -4.92 -20.48
C GLU A 52 2.92 -4.83 -19.07
N LEU A 53 3.59 -4.12 -18.14
CA LEU A 53 3.06 -3.79 -16.82
C LEU A 53 2.19 -2.53 -16.85
N PHE A 54 2.24 -1.71 -17.90
CA PHE A 54 1.44 -0.48 -18.03
C PHE A 54 0.15 -0.68 -18.84
N ASP A 55 -0.20 -1.93 -19.17
CA ASP A 55 -1.49 -2.26 -19.77
C ASP A 55 -2.65 -1.82 -18.86
N GLU A 56 -3.53 -0.96 -19.38
CA GLU A 56 -4.62 -0.33 -18.61
C GLU A 56 -5.54 -1.37 -17.96
N GLY A 57 -5.81 -2.49 -18.63
CA GLY A 57 -6.71 -3.53 -18.16
C GLY A 57 -6.06 -4.59 -17.26
N LEU A 58 -4.72 -4.60 -17.13
CA LEU A 58 -4.01 -5.60 -16.32
C LEU A 58 -4.41 -5.52 -14.86
N TRP A 59 -4.32 -4.32 -14.28
CA TRP A 59 -4.44 -4.11 -12.83
C TRP A 59 -5.89 -4.02 -12.35
N GLU A 60 -6.84 -3.81 -13.26
CA GLU A 60 -8.27 -3.87 -12.96
C GLU A 60 -8.71 -5.26 -12.50
N ARG A 61 -7.93 -6.30 -12.83
CA ARG A 61 -8.22 -7.70 -12.47
C ARG A 61 -7.71 -8.09 -11.09
N PHE A 62 -6.83 -7.30 -10.47
CA PHE A 62 -6.14 -7.66 -9.23
C PHE A 62 -6.48 -6.71 -8.07
N GLY A 63 -6.49 -7.27 -6.87
CA GLY A 63 -6.84 -6.56 -5.63
C GLY A 63 -7.96 -7.27 -4.86
N PRO A 64 -8.15 -6.91 -3.57
CA PRO A 64 -9.26 -7.43 -2.78
C PRO A 64 -10.59 -7.23 -3.50
N GLY A 65 -11.43 -8.28 -3.54
CA GLY A 65 -12.71 -8.26 -4.27
C GLY A 65 -12.62 -8.48 -5.78
N ARG A 66 -11.42 -8.51 -6.38
CA ARG A 66 -11.23 -8.70 -7.84
C ARG A 66 -10.60 -10.05 -8.19
N ASP A 67 -9.57 -10.47 -7.45
CA ASP A 67 -8.94 -11.79 -7.58
C ASP A 67 -9.00 -12.52 -6.22
N PRO A 68 -9.45 -13.79 -6.16
CA PRO A 68 -9.54 -14.54 -4.90
C PRO A 68 -8.19 -14.71 -4.19
N ARG A 69 -7.07 -14.71 -4.93
CA ARG A 69 -5.70 -14.77 -4.39
C ARG A 69 -5.31 -13.48 -3.69
N CYS A 70 -5.99 -12.37 -3.98
CA CYS A 70 -5.75 -11.08 -3.36
C CYS A 70 -6.57 -10.84 -2.08
N ALA A 71 -7.51 -11.71 -1.73
CA ALA A 71 -8.50 -11.49 -0.66
C ALA A 71 -7.88 -11.06 0.68
N ASN A 72 -6.73 -11.64 1.05
CA ASN A 72 -6.04 -11.35 2.31
C ASN A 72 -4.60 -10.85 2.11
N CYS A 73 -4.26 -10.37 0.91
CA CYS A 73 -2.88 -10.09 0.57
C CYS A 73 -2.29 -8.98 1.46
N MET A 74 -3.04 -7.87 1.66
CA MET A 74 -2.67 -6.67 2.46
C MET A 74 -1.17 -6.31 2.41
N MET A 75 -0.50 -6.63 1.30
CA MET A 75 0.96 -6.68 1.24
C MET A 75 1.51 -5.28 1.05
N HIS A 76 2.58 -4.98 1.78
CA HIS A 76 3.22 -3.68 1.76
C HIS A 76 3.46 -3.15 0.33
N SER A 77 3.97 -3.97 -0.58
CA SER A 77 4.27 -3.61 -1.97
C SER A 77 3.06 -3.12 -2.79
N GLY A 78 1.83 -3.39 -2.35
CA GLY A 78 0.62 -2.92 -3.03
C GLY A 78 -0.06 -1.78 -2.30
N PHE A 79 -0.04 -1.78 -0.97
CA PHE A 79 -0.84 -0.84 -0.16
C PHE A 79 -0.02 0.33 0.40
N GLU A 80 1.30 0.22 0.48
CA GLU A 80 2.15 1.37 0.80
C GLU A 80 2.14 2.40 -0.35
N PRO A 81 2.33 2.03 -1.62
CA PRO A 81 2.13 2.95 -2.74
C PRO A 81 0.71 3.52 -2.80
N ALA A 82 -0.31 2.68 -2.53
CA ALA A 82 -1.69 3.13 -2.50
C ALA A 82 -1.93 4.23 -1.45
N SER A 83 -1.33 4.08 -0.27
CA SER A 83 -1.43 5.09 0.79
C SER A 83 -0.77 6.41 0.41
N ILE A 84 0.35 6.37 -0.32
CA ILE A 84 1.03 7.56 -0.86
C ILE A 84 0.17 8.24 -1.93
N LEU A 85 -0.39 7.46 -2.86
CA LEU A 85 -1.30 7.97 -3.90
C LEU A 85 -2.52 8.64 -3.28
N GLY A 86 -3.13 8.03 -2.27
CA GLY A 86 -4.22 8.62 -1.49
C GLY A 86 -3.83 9.98 -0.89
N ALA A 87 -2.62 10.09 -0.34
CA ALA A 87 -2.09 11.34 0.19
C ALA A 87 -1.97 12.43 -0.89
N PHE A 88 -1.50 12.09 -2.09
CA PHE A 88 -1.38 13.05 -3.19
C PHE A 88 -2.72 13.55 -3.74
N HIS A 89 -3.75 12.70 -3.74
CA HIS A 89 -5.08 13.09 -4.20
C HIS A 89 -5.88 13.90 -3.17
N ARG A 90 -5.49 13.85 -1.89
CA ARG A 90 -6.27 14.43 -0.78
C ARG A 90 -5.39 15.30 0.13
N PRO A 91 -5.55 16.63 0.12
CA PRO A 91 -4.66 17.53 0.87
C PRO A 91 -4.70 17.28 2.39
N TRP A 92 -5.83 16.81 2.95
CA TRP A 92 -5.91 16.46 4.36
C TRP A 92 -5.16 15.17 4.71
N GLU A 93 -5.06 14.21 3.79
CA GLU A 93 -4.27 12.99 3.99
C GLU A 93 -2.78 13.30 3.92
N LEU A 94 -2.36 14.18 3.00
CA LEU A 94 -1.00 14.71 2.98
C LEU A 94 -0.63 15.39 4.31
N LEU A 95 -1.52 16.23 4.85
CA LEU A 95 -1.33 16.85 6.17
C LEU A 95 -1.29 15.82 7.29
N ALA A 96 -2.14 14.80 7.26
CA ALA A 96 -2.13 13.70 8.21
C ALA A 96 -0.81 12.92 8.15
N MET A 97 -0.29 12.65 6.95
CA MET A 97 1.00 12.00 6.74
C MET A 97 2.15 12.83 7.31
N ILE A 98 2.20 14.14 7.02
CA ILE A 98 3.24 15.04 7.55
C ILE A 98 3.20 15.07 9.09
N ARG A 99 2.01 15.19 9.69
CA ARG A 99 1.83 15.17 11.14
C ARG A 99 2.23 13.84 11.75
N GLY A 100 1.78 12.73 11.14
CA GLY A 100 2.08 11.38 11.59
C GLY A 100 3.56 11.06 11.53
N MET A 101 4.26 11.44 10.46
CA MET A 101 5.70 11.25 10.32
C MET A 101 6.49 11.95 11.44
N ARG A 102 6.08 13.16 11.85
CA ARG A 102 6.70 13.89 12.98
C ARG A 102 6.49 13.19 14.33
N VAL A 103 5.36 12.53 14.52
CA VAL A 103 5.02 11.80 15.75
C VAL A 103 5.71 10.43 15.77
N TYR A 104 5.59 9.64 14.71
CA TYR A 104 6.16 8.29 14.61
C TYR A 104 7.70 8.29 14.66
N GLN A 105 8.37 9.27 14.06
CA GLN A 105 9.84 9.35 14.08
C GLN A 105 10.43 9.73 15.44
N ARG A 106 9.64 10.34 16.35
CA ARG A 106 10.11 10.73 17.69
C ARG A 106 10.14 9.57 18.69
N GLY A 107 9.66 8.38 18.32
CA GLY A 107 9.66 7.21 19.22
C GLY A 107 8.68 7.33 20.40
N ASP A 108 7.88 8.39 20.45
CA ASP A 108 6.76 8.54 21.37
C ASP A 108 5.62 7.63 20.90
N GLY A 109 5.69 6.36 21.29
CA GLY A 109 4.64 5.36 21.09
C GLY A 109 3.34 5.64 21.86
N ARG A 110 3.00 6.92 22.11
CA ARG A 110 1.68 7.31 22.59
C ARG A 110 0.70 7.19 21.42
N LEU A 111 0.26 5.96 21.21
CA LEU A 111 -1.03 5.62 20.64
C LEU A 111 -2.06 6.57 21.24
N ARG A 112 -2.48 7.60 20.49
CA ARG A 112 -3.71 8.29 20.83
C ARG A 112 -4.80 7.27 20.56
N GLU A 113 -5.29 6.63 21.62
CA GLU A 113 -6.61 6.03 21.66
C GLU A 113 -7.61 7.10 21.21
N ARG A 114 -7.93 7.08 19.92
CA ARG A 114 -9.13 7.70 19.38
C ARG A 114 -9.85 6.59 18.66
N VAL A 115 -10.66 5.86 19.42
CA VAL A 115 -12.00 5.35 19.08
C VAL A 115 -12.42 4.40 20.21
N GLY A 116 -13.51 4.73 20.91
CA GLY A 116 -14.05 3.89 21.97
C GLY A 116 -15.04 4.54 22.96
N SER A 117 -15.89 5.50 22.54
CA SER A 117 -17.13 5.78 23.28
C SER A 117 -18.24 6.12 22.29
N GLY A 118 -19.03 5.11 21.97
CA GLY A 118 -20.14 5.22 21.04
C GLY A 118 -20.52 3.83 20.55
N HIS A 119 -21.04 3.00 21.45
CA HIS A 119 -22.29 2.23 21.38
C HIS A 119 -22.61 1.82 22.81
#